data_AF-A0A439KX98-F1
#
_entry.id   AF-A0A439KX98-F1
#
_cell.length_a   1.000
_cell.length_b   1.000
_cell.length_c   1.000
_cell.angle_alpha   90.00
_cell.angle_beta   90.00
_cell.angle_gamma   90.00
#
_symmetry.space_group_name_H-M   'P 1'
#
loop_
_entity.id
_entity.type
_entity.pdbx_description
1 polymer ?
#
loop_
_entity_poly.entity_id
_entity_poly.type
_entity_poly.pdbx_seq_one_letter_code
_entity_poly.pdbx_strand_id
1 'polypeptide(L)'
;LLPHRPKRLVVSGGGRHNPTIMAMLASRAGVEAVPAEALGWKGDAVEAECFAFLAVRVLRGLPISFPTTTGVPQPMRGGRLAG
;
A
#
# COMPACT_ATOMS: atom_id res chain seq x y z
N LEU A 1 -1.46 17.18 4.55
CA LEU A 1 -1.24 16.66 5.93
C LEU A 1 -2.33 15.64 6.23
N LEU A 2 -2.02 14.55 6.93
CA LEU A 2 -3.06 13.61 7.39
C LEU A 2 -3.92 14.28 8.48
N PRO A 3 -5.22 13.98 8.58
CA PRO A 3 -6.11 14.61 9.57
C PRO A 3 -5.70 14.27 11.00
N HIS A 4 -5.08 13.10 11.21
CA HIS A 4 -4.52 12.68 12.48
C HIS A 4 -3.16 12.03 12.23
N ARG A 5 -2.22 12.18 13.18
CA ARG A 5 -0.93 11.49 13.10
C ARG A 5 -1.16 9.97 13.30
N PRO A 6 -0.65 9.11 12.41
CA PRO A 6 -0.75 7.67 12.60
C PRO A 6 0.08 7.24 13.82
N LYS A 7 -0.27 6.11 14.44
CA LYS A 7 0.53 5.54 15.53
C LYS A 7 1.66 4.64 15.02
N ARG A 8 1.47 4.07 13.83
CA ARG A 8 2.33 3.04 13.24
C ARG A 8 2.46 3.23 11.73
N LEU A 9 3.65 2.97 11.22
CA LEU A 9 3.96 2.80 9.80
C LEU A 9 4.35 1.34 9.57
N VAL A 10 3.69 0.69 8.62
CA VAL A 10 4.00 -0.68 8.20
C VAL A 10 4.74 -0.59 6.88
N VAL A 11 5.97 -1.08 6.83
CA VAL A 11 6.89 -0.88 5.71
C VAL A 11 7.02 -2.16 4.90
N SER A 12 6.71 -2.09 3.61
CA SER A 12 6.89 -3.16 2.62
C SER A 12 7.99 -2.82 1.61
N GLY A 13 8.32 -3.74 0.69
CA GLY A 13 9.35 -3.55 -0.32
C GLY A 13 10.78 -3.61 0.24
N GLY A 14 11.79 -3.52 -0.63
CA GLY A 14 13.19 -3.79 -0.26
C GLY A 14 13.74 -2.85 0.82
N GLY A 15 13.25 -1.62 0.91
CA GLY A 15 13.69 -0.63 1.90
C GLY A 15 13.48 -1.05 3.35
N ARG A 16 12.49 -1.93 3.63
CA ARG A 16 12.22 -2.44 4.98
C ARG A 16 13.37 -3.29 5.55
N HIS A 17 14.21 -3.87 4.69
CA HIS A 17 15.39 -4.65 5.07
C HIS A 17 16.58 -3.77 5.47
N ASN A 18 16.51 -2.46 5.21
CA ASN A 18 17.59 -1.53 5.55
C ASN A 18 17.37 -0.95 6.96
N PRO A 19 18.19 -1.33 7.97
CA PRO A 19 17.99 -0.90 9.35
C PRO A 19 18.14 0.61 9.53
N THR A 20 19.01 1.26 8.76
CA THR A 20 19.18 2.72 8.80
C THR A 20 17.93 3.44 8.32
N ILE A 21 17.32 2.98 7.21
CA ILE A 21 16.06 3.54 6.70
C ILE A 21 14.96 3.37 7.76
N MET A 22 14.81 2.18 8.33
CA MET A 22 13.78 1.91 9.35
C MET A 22 13.95 2.79 10.59
N ALA A 23 15.17 2.95 11.09
CA ALA A 23 15.47 3.83 12.22
C ALA A 23 15.16 5.31 11.89
N MET A 24 15.53 5.77 10.69
CA MET A 24 15.23 7.12 10.24
C MET A 24 13.73 7.37 10.07
N LEU A 25 12.96 6.38 9.57
CA LEU A 25 11.51 6.47 9.46
C LEU A 25 10.88 6.66 10.85
N ALA A 26 11.24 5.81 11.82
CA ALA A 26 10.72 5.92 13.19
C ALA A 26 11.06 7.28 13.81
N SER A 27 12.33 7.71 13.72
CA SER A 27 12.81 8.97 14.28
C SER A 27 12.15 10.19 13.64
N ARG A 28 12.12 10.27 12.31
CA ARG A 28 11.62 11.45 11.58
C ARG A 28 10.09 11.54 11.56
N ALA A 29 9.41 10.40 11.47
CA ALA A 29 7.95 10.38 11.52
C ALA A 29 7.42 10.45 12.96
N GLY A 30 8.24 10.15 13.97
CA GLY A 30 7.84 10.16 15.39
C GLY A 30 6.75 9.13 15.70
N VAL A 31 6.82 7.97 15.05
CA VAL A 31 5.82 6.88 15.11
C VAL A 31 6.53 5.54 15.04
N GLU A 32 5.85 4.47 15.46
CA GLU A 32 6.38 3.12 15.37
C GLU A 32 6.52 2.69 13.90
N ALA A 33 7.73 2.44 13.41
CA ALA A 33 7.94 1.87 12.08
C ALA A 33 8.22 0.37 12.20
N VAL A 34 7.37 -0.47 11.62
CA VAL A 34 7.49 -1.94 11.66
C VAL A 34 7.55 -2.52 10.25
N PRO A 35 8.29 -3.63 10.03
CA PRO A 35 8.23 -4.35 8.77
C PRO A 35 6.86 -4.99 8.58
N ALA A 36 6.44 -5.20 7.34
CA ALA A 36 5.17 -5.85 7.00
C ALA A 36 5.01 -7.25 7.64
N GLU A 37 6.11 -7.96 7.84
CA GLU A 37 6.19 -9.27 8.48
C GLU A 37 5.68 -9.24 9.94
N ALA A 38 5.73 -8.10 10.62
CA ALA A 38 5.14 -7.95 11.96
C ALA A 38 3.60 -8.11 11.97
N LEU A 39 2.95 -8.01 10.80
CA LEU A 39 1.52 -8.31 10.62
C LEU A 39 1.28 -9.68 9.97
N GLY A 40 2.33 -10.50 9.80
CA GLY A 40 2.26 -11.78 9.08
C GLY A 40 2.17 -11.64 7.56
N TRP A 41 2.47 -10.45 7.01
CA TRP A 41 2.42 -10.21 5.56
C TRP A 41 3.75 -10.55 4.91
N LYS A 42 3.70 -10.93 3.62
CA LYS A 42 4.90 -11.11 2.80
C LYS A 42 5.32 -9.76 2.24
N GLY A 43 6.22 -9.05 2.94
CA GLY A 43 6.57 -7.68 2.60
C GLY A 43 7.17 -7.48 1.20
N ASP A 44 7.79 -8.50 0.62
CA ASP A 44 8.31 -8.49 -0.77
C ASP A 44 7.20 -8.67 -1.82
N ALA A 45 6.06 -9.25 -1.44
CA ALA A 45 5.00 -9.61 -2.37
C ALA A 45 3.82 -8.62 -2.37
N VAL A 46 3.80 -7.63 -1.46
CA VAL A 46 2.66 -6.71 -1.29
C VAL A 46 2.23 -6.04 -2.60
N GLU A 47 3.19 -5.60 -3.43
CA GLU A 47 2.86 -4.97 -4.70
C GLU A 47 2.27 -5.97 -5.71
N ALA A 48 2.85 -7.18 -5.81
CA ALA A 48 2.34 -8.23 -6.69
C ALA A 48 0.94 -8.71 -6.26
N GLU A 49 0.71 -8.88 -4.96
CA GLU A 49 -0.60 -9.23 -4.39
C GLU A 49 -1.63 -8.12 -4.62
N CYS A 50 -1.21 -6.86 -4.54
CA CYS A 50 -2.06 -5.71 -4.90
C CYS A 50 -2.50 -5.80 -6.37
N PHE A 51 -1.58 -6.03 -7.32
CA PHE A 51 -1.95 -6.20 -8.72
C PHE A 51 -2.88 -7.39 -8.96
N ALA A 52 -2.67 -8.52 -8.28
CA ALA A 52 -3.56 -9.67 -8.35
C ALA A 52 -4.99 -9.31 -7.86
N PHE A 53 -5.09 -8.58 -6.74
CA PHE A 53 -6.36 -8.07 -6.24
C PHE A 53 -7.04 -7.13 -7.25
N LEU A 54 -6.30 -6.20 -7.84
CA LEU A 54 -6.82 -5.29 -8.87
C LEU A 54 -7.32 -6.08 -10.09
N ALA A 55 -6.58 -7.10 -10.55
CA ALA A 55 -7.00 -7.94 -11.67
C ALA A 55 -8.35 -8.65 -11.41
N VAL A 56 -8.54 -9.23 -10.22
CA VAL A 56 -9.82 -9.85 -9.83
C VAL A 56 -10.95 -8.81 -9.81
N ARG A 57 -10.67 -7.58 -9.39
CA ARG A 57 -11.65 -6.48 -9.44
C ARG A 57 -12.02 -6.12 -10.87
N VAL A 58 -11.06 -6.08 -11.80
CA VAL A 58 -11.34 -5.86 -13.23
C VAL A 58 -12.25 -6.98 -13.77
N LEU A 59 -11.92 -8.25 -13.50
CA LEU A 59 -12.73 -9.40 -13.89
C LEU A 59 -14.18 -9.31 -13.37
N ARG A 60 -14.37 -8.82 -12.14
CA ARG A 60 -15.68 -8.64 -11.50
C ARG A 60 -16.36 -7.32 -11.82
N GLY A 61 -15.72 -6.46 -12.62
CA GLY A 61 -16.21 -5.14 -12.94
C GLY A 61 -16.32 -4.16 -11.79
N LEU A 62 -15.48 -4.31 -10.77
CA LEU A 62 -15.43 -3.45 -9.60
C LEU A 62 -14.46 -2.27 -9.80
N PRO A 63 -14.68 -1.12 -9.13
CA PRO A 63 -13.78 0.02 -9.17
C PRO A 63 -12.38 -0.31 -8.67
N ILE A 64 -11.34 0.26 -9.27
CA ILE A 64 -9.93 0.10 -8.84
C ILE A 64 -9.26 1.43 -8.47
N SER A 65 -9.95 2.55 -8.72
CA SER A 65 -9.50 3.91 -8.40
C SER A 65 -10.63 4.63 -7.67
N PHE A 66 -10.26 5.41 -6.64
CA PHE A 66 -11.21 6.06 -5.74
C PHE A 66 -10.89 7.55 -5.59
N PRO A 67 -11.89 8.41 -5.34
CA PRO A 67 -11.68 9.85 -5.24
C PRO A 67 -10.60 10.25 -4.22
N THR A 68 -10.56 9.56 -3.08
CA THR A 68 -9.62 9.86 -1.98
C THR A 68 -8.19 9.41 -2.24
N THR A 69 -7.93 8.58 -3.25
CA THR A 69 -6.59 8.08 -3.59
C THR A 69 -6.00 8.77 -4.81
N THR A 70 -6.78 8.94 -5.89
CA THR A 70 -6.28 9.49 -7.17
C THR A 70 -7.03 10.72 -7.67
N GLY A 71 -8.07 11.19 -6.97
CA GLY A 71 -8.84 12.38 -7.37
C GLY A 71 -9.88 12.17 -8.48
N VAL A 72 -10.19 10.92 -8.83
CA VAL A 72 -11.29 10.62 -9.78
C VAL A 72 -12.65 11.08 -9.23
N PRO A 73 -13.62 11.49 -10.08
CA PRO A 73 -14.87 12.12 -9.62
C PRO A 73 -15.81 11.18 -8.85
N GLN A 74 -15.69 9.87 -9.07
CA GLN A 74 -16.42 8.81 -8.38
C GLN A 74 -15.57 7.53 -8.45
N PRO A 75 -15.91 6.43 -7.73
CA PRO A 75 -15.20 5.16 -7.89
C PRO A 75 -15.19 4.71 -9.36
N MET A 76 -14.00 4.58 -9.95
CA MET A 76 -13.83 4.25 -11.37
C MET A 76 -13.26 2.85 -11.56
N ARG A 77 -13.81 2.13 -12.54
CA ARG A 77 -13.22 0.90 -13.09
C ARG A 77 -11.97 1.28 -13.91
N GLY A 78 -11.15 0.29 -14.21
CA GLY A 78 -9.97 0.45 -15.06
C GLY A 78 -9.39 -0.90 -15.43
N GLY A 79 -8.17 -0.90 -15.96
CA GLY A 79 -7.53 -2.10 -16.50
C GLY A 79 -8.17 -2.59 -17.81
N ARG A 80 -7.48 -3.48 -18.50
CA ARG A 80 -7.95 -4.11 -19.74
C ARG A 80 -7.68 -5.60 -19.68
N LEU A 81 -8.70 -6.41 -19.99
CA LEU A 81 -8.50 -7.84 -20.23
C LEU A 81 -7.86 -7.99 -21.60
N ALA A 82 -6.65 -8.54 -21.63
CA ALA A 82 -6.01 -8.96 -22.86
C ALA A 82 -6.43 -10.40 -23.13
N GLY A 83 -7.02 -10.62 -24.31
CA GLY A 83 -7.38 -11.93 -24.85
C GLY A 83 -6.80 -12.07 -26.25
#